data_AF-A0A103Y8D3-F1
#
_entry.id   AF-A0A103Y8D3-F1
#
_cell.length_a   1.000
_cell.length_b   1.000
_cell.length_c   1.000
_cell.angle_alpha   90.00
_cell.angle_beta   90.00
_cell.angle_gamma   90.00
#
_symmetry.space_group_name_H-M   'P 1'
#
loop_
_entity.id
_entity.type
_entity.pdbx_description
1 polymer ?
#
loop_
_entity_poly.entity_id
_entity_poly.type
_entity_poly.pdbx_seq_one_letter_code
_entity_poly.pdbx_strand_id
1 'polypeptide(L)' 'MRQLQLEDVVIGQYKGHSKGEKTHLGYTEDPTMPNDILTPTFAVAAFFIDNVWWDEVPFPMKAGKALDTRWDI' A
#
# COMPACT_ATOMS: atom_id res chain seq x y z
N MET A 1 8.85 3.48 19.77
CA MET A 1 8.31 3.49 18.39
C MET A 1 7.00 4.22 18.51
N ARG A 2 6.88 5.33 17.79
CA ARG A 2 5.71 6.21 17.87
C ARG A 2 4.49 5.48 17.34
N GLN A 3 3.34 5.78 17.93
CA GLN A 3 2.08 5.35 17.35
C GLN A 3 1.91 6.04 15.99
N LEU A 4 1.65 5.25 14.96
CA LEU A 4 1.44 5.74 13.61
C LEU A 4 0.20 6.64 13.54
N GLN A 5 0.35 7.84 12.99
CA GLN A 5 -0.75 8.78 12.77
C GLN A 5 -1.26 8.70 11.32
N LEU A 6 -2.46 9.18 11.06
CA LEU A 6 -3.06 9.11 9.72
C LEU A 6 -2.29 9.98 8.71
N GLU A 7 -1.75 11.10 9.15
CA GLU A 7 -0.89 12.00 8.36
C GLU A 7 0.42 11.34 7.91
N ASP A 8 0.89 10.30 8.60
CA ASP A 8 2.11 9.56 8.26
C ASP A 8 1.85 8.39 7.31
N VAL A 9 0.60 8.20 6.87
CA VAL A 9 0.16 7.03 6.11
C VAL A 9 -0.52 7.43 4.82
N VAL A 10 -0.10 6.79 3.73
CA VAL A 10 -0.82 6.79 2.46
C VAL A 10 -1.26 5.37 2.17
N ILE A 11 -2.57 5.19 2.01
CA ILE A 11 -3.19 3.92 1.60
C ILE A 11 -3.77 4.03 0.19
N GLY A 12 -3.84 2.91 -0.51
CA GLY A 12 -4.41 2.85 -1.85
C GLY A 12 -5.06 1.50 -2.13
N GLN A 13 -5.94 1.49 -3.13
CA GLN A 13 -6.56 0.29 -3.67
C GLN A 13 -6.33 0.27 -5.19
N TYR A 14 -5.77 -0.83 -5.71
CA TYR A 14 -5.51 -0.93 -7.15
C TYR A 14 -6.82 -0.99 -7.95
N LYS A 15 -6.80 -0.39 -9.14
CA LYS A 15 -7.90 -0.38 -10.12
C LYS A 15 -7.53 -1.23 -11.33
N GLY A 16 -8.53 -1.58 -12.13
CA GLY A 16 -8.30 -2.31 -13.37
C GLY A 16 -7.40 -1.52 -14.33
N HIS A 17 -6.61 -2.25 -15.11
CA HIS A 17 -5.72 -1.67 -16.11
C HIS A 17 -5.60 -2.60 -17.32
N SER A 18 -5.79 -2.04 -18.51
CA SER A 18 -5.55 -2.73 -19.77
C SER A 18 -4.26 -2.23 -20.40
N LYS A 19 -3.35 -3.15 -20.74
CA LYS A 19 -2.09 -2.86 -21.43
C LYS A 19 -1.94 -3.81 -22.62
N GLY A 20 -2.12 -3.28 -23.83
CA GLY A 20 -2.21 -4.10 -25.04
C GLY A 20 -3.41 -5.03 -24.97
N GLU A 21 -3.21 -6.32 -25.23
CA GLU A 21 -4.26 -7.34 -25.19
C GLU A 21 -4.55 -7.87 -23.77
N LYS A 22 -3.72 -7.53 -22.77
CA LYS A 22 -3.90 -8.00 -21.40
C LYS A 22 -4.75 -7.01 -20.62
N THR A 23 -5.81 -7.51 -19.99
CA THR A 23 -6.64 -6.76 -19.04
C THR A 23 -6.47 -7.34 -17.65
N HIS A 24 -6.10 -6.48 -16.71
CA HIS A 24 -6.03 -6.79 -15.29
C HIS A 24 -7.25 -6.19 -14.60
N LEU A 25 -7.99 -7.02 -13.86
CA LEU A 25 -9.14 -6.56 -13.09
C LEU A 25 -8.68 -5.82 -11.82
N GLY A 26 -9.43 -4.79 -11.45
CA GLY A 26 -9.32 -4.09 -10.17
C GLY A 26 -9.80 -4.94 -8.98
N TYR A 27 -9.45 -4.52 -7.77
CA TYR A 27 -9.77 -5.30 -6.56
C TYR A 27 -11.28 -5.47 -6.34
N THR A 28 -12.05 -4.44 -6.69
CA THR A 28 -13.52 -4.40 -6.59
C THR A 28 -14.23 -4.82 -7.87
N GLU A 29 -13.49 -5.20 -8.92
CA GLU A 29 -14.04 -5.69 -10.19
C GLU A 29 -14.18 -7.23 -10.20
N ASP A 30 -13.70 -7.91 -9.16
CA ASP A 30 -13.90 -9.34 -8.97
C ASP A 30 -15.36 -9.61 -8.55
N PRO A 31 -16.15 -10.38 -9.33
CA PRO A 31 -17.56 -10.65 -9.04
C PRO A 31 -17.80 -11.47 -7.78
N THR A 32 -16.76 -12.08 -7.19
CA THR A 32 -16.84 -12.80 -5.91
C THR A 32 -16.71 -11.87 -4.70
N MET A 33 -16.31 -10.61 -4.92
CA MET A 33 -16.16 -9.61 -3.88
C MET A 33 -17.41 -8.74 -3.74
N PRO A 34 -17.76 -8.31 -2.51
CA PRO A 34 -18.73 -7.22 -2.33
C PRO A 34 -18.32 -5.95 -3.10
N ASN A 35 -19.33 -5.25 -3.63
CA ASN A 35 -19.12 -3.93 -4.23
C ASN A 35 -18.76 -2.90 -3.15
N ASP A 36 -17.97 -1.88 -3.50
CA ASP A 36 -17.63 -0.72 -2.65
C ASP A 36 -16.81 -0.99 -1.37
N ILE A 37 -15.98 -2.04 -1.36
CA ILE A 37 -15.07 -2.31 -0.23
C ILE A 37 -13.89 -1.34 -0.24
N LEU A 38 -13.58 -0.73 0.91
CA LEU A 38 -12.47 0.20 1.11
C LEU A 38 -11.15 -0.46 1.57
N THR A 39 -11.03 -1.78 1.46
CA THR A 39 -9.83 -2.52 1.91
C THR A 39 -8.62 -2.05 1.11
N PRO A 40 -7.57 -1.52 1.76
CA PRO A 40 -6.37 -1.09 1.08
C PRO A 40 -5.57 -2.29 0.58
N THR A 41 -5.11 -2.21 -0.67
CA THR A 41 -4.21 -3.20 -1.29
C THR A 41 -2.77 -2.68 -1.40
N PHE A 42 -2.55 -1.44 -0.95
CA PHE A 42 -1.29 -0.74 -0.94
C PHE A 42 -1.22 0.16 0.30
N ALA A 43 -0.05 0.23 0.93
CA ALA A 43 0.23 1.17 2.00
C ALA A 43 1.70 1.61 1.97
N VAL A 44 1.91 2.89 2.27
CA VAL A 44 3.21 3.45 2.67
C VAL A 44 3.01 4.17 3.99
N ALA A 45 3.89 3.90 4.95
CA ALA A 45 3.85 4.51 6.28
C ALA A 45 5.25 4.94 6.71
N ALA A 46 5.36 6.13 7.30
CA ALA A 46 6.59 6.60 7.94
C ALA A 46 6.60 6.18 9.42
N PHE A 47 7.55 5.32 9.80
CA PHE A 47 7.73 4.91 11.19
C PHE A 47 8.83 5.72 11.86
N PHE A 48 8.64 6.04 13.14
CA PHE A 48 9.62 6.74 13.96
C PHE A 48 9.97 5.90 15.18
N ILE A 49 11.26 5.77 15.47
CA ILE A 49 11.77 4.97 16.59
C ILE A 49 12.32 5.92 17.65
N ASP A 50 11.62 6.00 18.78
CA ASP A 50 12.01 6.85 19.91
C ASP A 50 13.25 6.31 20.64
N ASN A 51 14.43 6.64 20.12
CA ASN A 51 15.70 6.47 20.82
C ASN A 51 16.72 7.50 20.31
N VAL A 52 17.86 7.59 21.01
CA VAL A 52 18.91 8.58 20.73
C VAL A 52 19.55 8.47 19.35
N TRP A 53 19.43 7.31 18.69
CA TRP A 53 20.08 7.06 17.40
C TRP A 53 19.19 7.40 16.22
N TRP A 54 17.87 7.33 16.42
CA TRP A 54 16.86 7.40 15.37
C TRP A 54 15.79 8.45 15.64
N ASP A 55 16.06 9.35 16.58
CA ASP A 55 15.16 10.45 16.89
C ASP A 55 14.92 11.30 15.64
N GLU A 56 13.64 11.55 15.36
CA GLU A 56 13.16 12.26 14.17
C GLU A 56 13.54 11.63 12.80
N VAL A 57 14.14 10.43 12.76
CA VAL A 57 14.48 9.75 11.51
C VAL A 57 13.29 8.90 11.01
N PRO A 58 12.75 9.16 9.80
CA PRO A 58 11.65 8.38 9.26
C PRO A 58 12.13 7.06 8.64
N PHE A 59 11.43 5.98 8.95
CA PHE A 59 11.59 4.65 8.36
C PHE A 59 10.39 4.35 7.45
N PRO A 60 10.49 4.61 6.13
CA PRO A 60 9.40 4.34 5.21
C PRO A 60 9.24 2.84 5.00
N MET A 61 8.05 2.32 5.33
CA MET A 61 7.66 0.96 4.98
C MET A 61 6.64 1.01 3.86
N LYS A 62 6.89 0.28 2.77
CA LYS A 62 6.00 0.16 1.62
C LYS A 62 5.62 -1.29 1.40
N ALA A 63 4.33 -1.56 1.22
CA ALA A 63 3.85 -2.87 0.81
C ALA A 63 2.62 -2.72 -0.10
N GLY A 64 2.49 -3.62 -1.07
CA GLY A 64 1.29 -3.64 -1.90
C GLY A 64 1.23 -4.81 -2.88
N LYS A 65 0.05 -4.99 -3.45
CA LYS A 65 -0.23 -5.94 -4.53
C LYS A 65 -0.44 -5.20 -5.85
N ALA A 66 -0.33 -5.93 -6.96
CA ALA A 66 -0.48 -5.39 -8.33
C ALA A 66 0.48 -4.21 -8.62
N LEU A 67 1.70 -4.29 -8.10
CA LEU A 67 2.78 -3.35 -8.39
C LEU A 67 3.52 -3.76 -9.68
N ASP A 68 4.34 -2.85 -10.18
CA ASP A 68 5.12 -2.99 -11.42
C ASP A 68 6.13 -4.15 -11.36
N THR A 69 6.77 -4.33 -10.20
CA THR A 69 7.89 -5.26 -10.02
C THR A 69 7.72 -6.06 -8.74
N ARG A 70 8.06 -7.34 -8.80
CA ARG A 70 8.23 -8.19 -7.62
C ARG A 70 9.67 -8.08 -7.13
N TRP A 71 9.85 -7.75 -5.86
CA TRP A 71 11.15 -7.73 -5.21
C TRP A 71 11.32 -9.03 -4.43
N ASP A 72 12.20 -9.92 -4.93
CA ASP A 72 12.66 -11.07 -4.16
C ASP A 72 13.95 -10.66 -3.43
N ILE A 73 13.91 -10.73 -2.10
CA ILE A 73 15.06 -10.51 -1.19
C ILE A 73 15.76 -11.83 -0.89
#